data_AF-A0A1Q5QTY5-F1
#
_entry.id   AF-A0A1Q5QTY5-F1
#
_cell.length_a   1.000
_cell.length_b   1.000
_cell.length_c   1.000
_cell.angle_alpha   90.00
_cell.angle_beta   90.00
_cell.angle_gamma   90.00
#
_symmetry.space_group_name_H-M   'P 1'
#
loop_
_entity.id
_entity.type
_entity.pdbx_description
1 polymer ?
#
loop_
_entity_poly.entity_id
_entity_poly.type
_entity_poly.pdbx_seq_one_letter_code
_entity_poly.pdbx_strand_id
1 'polypeptide(L)'
;MNMVVSSAALIGTQIPSEAATETDPILAAIETHRQVYERLAKEVSNHSALESEIPLQKRQSEVNPWEDEFIVETDDPRWIASERALLAAFDAETDAACALCDIRPTTRQGLLALLNYALTHDKDGRSWPSALESGDTRNITRSWHHFLIENVTVALTMGLDEPSLS
;
A
#
# COMPACT_ATOMS: atom_id res chain seq x y z
N MET A 1 5.30 -16.84 1.53
CA MET A 1 4.58 -17.81 0.67
C MET A 1 4.95 -17.50 -0.78
N ASN A 2 5.46 -18.46 -1.55
CA ASN A 2 6.04 -18.15 -2.87
C ASN A 2 4.97 -18.18 -3.97
N MET A 3 4.81 -17.09 -4.73
CA MET A 3 4.10 -17.10 -5.99
C MET A 3 5.07 -16.97 -7.17
N VAL A 4 4.90 -17.86 -8.15
CA VAL A 4 5.56 -17.82 -9.47
C VAL A 4 4.45 -17.84 -10.51
N VAL A 5 4.49 -16.94 -11.48
CA VAL A 5 3.48 -16.87 -12.55
C VAL A 5 4.12 -17.17 -13.90
N SER A 6 3.57 -18.15 -14.61
CA SER A 6 4.06 -18.63 -15.90
C SER A 6 3.63 -17.73 -17.07
N SER A 7 4.52 -17.59 -18.06
CA SER A 7 4.22 -16.90 -19.31
C SER A 7 3.48 -17.79 -20.32
N ALA A 8 2.51 -17.23 -21.04
CA ALA A 8 1.89 -17.85 -22.22
C ALA A 8 1.80 -16.82 -23.35
N ALA A 9 2.07 -17.24 -24.59
CA ALA A 9 2.22 -16.34 -25.73
C ALA A 9 1.10 -16.50 -26.77
N LEU A 10 0.59 -15.33 -27.21
CA LEU A 10 0.27 -14.92 -28.59
C LEU A 10 -0.88 -15.59 -29.36
N ILE A 11 -1.96 -14.83 -29.55
CA ILE A 11 -2.59 -14.60 -30.87
C ILE A 11 -2.92 -13.11 -30.98
N GLY A 12 -2.61 -12.48 -32.12
CA GLY A 12 -2.91 -11.08 -32.38
C GLY A 12 -4.29 -10.86 -32.99
N THR A 13 -5.04 -9.91 -32.42
CA THR A 13 -6.19 -9.24 -33.05
C THR A 13 -6.06 -7.75 -32.79
N GLN A 14 -6.14 -6.92 -33.83
CA GLN A 14 -6.11 -5.47 -33.67
C GLN A 14 -7.37 -5.02 -32.92
N ILE A 15 -7.19 -4.51 -31.71
CA ILE A 15 -8.24 -3.87 -30.93
C ILE A 15 -8.41 -2.44 -31.45
N PRO A 16 -9.64 -1.92 -31.60
CA PRO A 16 -9.84 -0.53 -32.02
C PRO A 16 -9.11 0.44 -31.08
N SER A 17 -8.50 1.48 -31.64
CA SER A 17 -7.92 2.59 -30.90
C SER A 17 -9.03 3.47 -30.33
N GLU A 18 -9.77 2.93 -29.35
CA GLU A 18 -10.63 3.72 -28.49
C GLU A 18 -9.71 4.61 -27.66
N ALA A 19 -9.71 5.91 -27.97
CA ALA A 19 -8.95 6.91 -27.23
C ALA A 19 -9.62 7.13 -25.87
N ALA A 20 -9.48 6.14 -25.00
CA ALA A 20 -9.82 6.27 -23.60
C ALA A 20 -9.02 7.44 -23.03
N THR A 21 -9.71 8.35 -22.37
CA THR A 21 -9.10 9.24 -21.37
C THR A 21 -8.72 8.37 -20.17
N GLU A 22 -7.72 7.51 -20.35
CA GLU A 22 -7.27 6.54 -19.37
C GLU A 22 -6.60 7.31 -18.23
N THR A 23 -7.34 7.48 -17.13
CA THR A 23 -6.88 8.20 -15.95
C THR A 23 -5.61 7.52 -15.44
N ASP A 24 -4.53 8.29 -15.29
CA ASP A 24 -3.21 7.80 -14.89
C ASP A 24 -3.34 6.83 -13.68
N PRO A 25 -2.88 5.57 -13.80
CA PRO A 25 -3.15 4.53 -12.82
C PRO A 25 -2.63 4.86 -11.42
N ILE A 26 -1.62 5.74 -11.31
CA ILE A 26 -1.13 6.20 -10.01
C ILE A 26 -2.18 6.97 -9.20
N LEU A 27 -3.14 7.63 -9.86
CA LEU A 27 -4.20 8.37 -9.18
C LEU A 27 -5.16 7.43 -8.45
N ALA A 28 -5.46 6.27 -9.04
CA ALA A 28 -6.25 5.22 -8.39
C ALA A 28 -5.48 4.57 -7.22
N ALA A 29 -4.16 4.39 -7.36
CA ALA A 29 -3.30 3.90 -6.29
C ALA A 29 -3.24 4.87 -5.09
N ILE A 30 -3.10 6.17 -5.34
CA ILE A 30 -3.13 7.24 -4.32
C ILE A 30 -4.48 7.28 -3.59
N GLU A 31 -5.58 7.14 -4.33
CA GLU A 31 -6.92 7.05 -3.75
C GLU A 31 -7.04 5.82 -2.83
N THR A 32 -6.57 4.66 -3.30
CA THR A 32 -6.60 3.40 -2.54
C THR A 32 -5.79 3.53 -1.25
N HIS A 33 -4.57 4.06 -1.32
CA HIS A 33 -3.71 4.27 -0.15
C HIS A 33 -4.35 5.16 0.91
N ARG A 34 -4.93 6.31 0.52
CA ARG A 34 -5.63 7.17 1.48
C ARG A 34 -6.82 6.47 2.13
N GLN A 35 -7.61 5.70 1.37
CA GLN A 35 -8.76 4.99 1.93
C GLN A 35 -8.33 3.91 2.96
N VAL A 36 -7.27 3.15 2.68
CA VAL A 36 -6.77 2.16 3.66
C VAL A 36 -6.08 2.82 4.85
N TYR A 37 -5.38 3.94 4.67
CA TYR A 37 -4.79 4.71 5.75
C TYR A 37 -5.86 5.34 6.67
N GLU A 38 -6.93 5.91 6.11
CA GLU A 38 -8.08 6.42 6.88
C GLU A 38 -8.76 5.28 7.66
N ARG A 39 -8.84 4.08 7.09
CA ARG A 39 -9.32 2.88 7.79
C ARG A 39 -8.37 2.45 8.90
N LEU A 40 -7.06 2.39 8.68
CA LEU A 40 -6.07 2.05 9.69
C LEU A 40 -6.13 3.03 10.88
N ALA A 41 -6.17 4.34 10.61
CA ALA A 41 -6.32 5.36 11.66
C ALA A 41 -7.60 5.17 12.49
N LYS A 42 -8.69 4.71 11.87
CA LYS A 42 -9.93 4.35 12.56
C LYS A 42 -9.78 3.09 13.42
N GLU A 43 -9.17 2.02 12.90
CA GLU A 43 -9.00 0.79 13.69
C GLU A 43 -8.01 0.97 14.85
N VAL A 44 -6.94 1.74 14.68
CA VAL A 44 -6.06 2.20 15.79
C VAL A 44 -6.90 2.93 16.86
N SER A 45 -7.75 3.87 16.44
CA SER A 45 -8.62 4.63 17.36
C SER A 45 -9.62 3.73 18.10
N ASN A 46 -10.22 2.75 17.41
CA ASN A 46 -11.12 1.76 18.00
C ASN A 46 -10.38 0.89 19.03
N HIS A 47 -9.18 0.43 18.68
CA HIS A 47 -8.36 -0.42 19.53
C HIS A 47 -7.92 0.31 20.81
N SER A 48 -7.42 1.55 20.71
CA SER A 48 -7.08 2.37 21.89
C SER A 48 -8.29 2.69 22.79
N ALA A 49 -9.50 2.80 22.22
CA ALA A 49 -10.73 2.95 23.01
C ALA A 49 -11.05 1.67 23.78
N LEU A 50 -10.90 0.49 23.16
CA LEU A 50 -11.07 -0.80 23.81
C LEU A 50 -10.00 -1.06 24.88
N GLU A 51 -8.74 -0.66 24.65
CA GLU A 51 -7.69 -0.71 25.66
C GLU A 51 -8.04 0.12 26.92
N SER A 52 -8.75 1.23 26.74
CA SER A 52 -9.20 2.10 27.84
C SER A 52 -10.45 1.57 28.57
N GLU A 53 -11.28 0.77 27.89
CA GLU A 53 -12.52 0.21 28.44
C GLU A 53 -12.30 -1.16 29.13
N ILE A 54 -11.48 -2.02 28.53
CA ILE A 54 -11.32 -3.43 28.91
C ILE A 54 -10.20 -3.55 29.96
N PRO A 55 -10.48 -4.14 31.15
CA PRO A 55 -9.45 -4.39 32.16
C PRO A 55 -8.29 -5.22 31.59
N LEU A 56 -7.05 -4.88 31.95
CA LEU A 56 -5.82 -5.51 31.43
C LEU A 56 -5.87 -7.04 31.41
N GLN A 57 -6.45 -7.66 32.45
CA GLN A 57 -6.58 -9.10 32.61
C GLN A 57 -7.55 -9.78 31.62
N LYS A 58 -8.22 -9.01 30.76
CA LYS A 58 -9.13 -9.46 29.69
C LYS A 58 -8.67 -9.05 28.29
N ARG A 59 -7.42 -8.60 28.17
CA ARG A 59 -6.74 -8.18 26.95
C ARG A 59 -5.31 -8.72 26.95
N GLN A 60 -5.19 -10.03 27.05
CA GLN A 60 -3.93 -10.78 27.10
C GLN A 60 -3.67 -11.59 25.83
N SER A 61 -4.66 -11.69 24.95
CA SER A 61 -4.56 -12.27 23.61
C SER A 61 -3.82 -11.31 22.67
N GLU A 62 -2.97 -11.87 21.81
CA GLU A 62 -2.18 -11.15 20.83
C GLU A 62 -2.35 -11.84 19.45
N VAL A 63 -2.58 -11.04 18.41
CA VAL A 63 -2.63 -11.54 17.02
C VAL A 63 -1.37 -11.07 16.30
N ASN A 64 -0.42 -12.00 16.16
CA ASN A 64 0.91 -11.74 15.64
C ASN A 64 1.03 -12.23 14.17
N PRO A 65 1.61 -11.46 13.22
CA PRO A 65 1.78 -11.91 11.84
C PRO A 65 2.98 -12.84 11.59
N TRP A 66 3.87 -13.02 12.58
CA TRP A 66 5.09 -13.84 12.46
C TRP A 66 5.03 -15.15 13.27
N GLU A 67 4.08 -15.26 14.20
CA GLU A 67 3.85 -16.42 15.07
C GLU A 67 2.37 -16.86 15.04
N ASP A 68 2.04 -18.03 15.61
CA ASP A 68 0.64 -18.47 15.71
C ASP A 68 -0.15 -17.55 16.67
N GLU A 69 -1.46 -17.34 16.41
CA GLU A 69 -2.31 -16.50 17.25
C GLU A 69 -2.32 -16.96 18.72
N PHE A 70 -1.94 -16.08 19.66
CA PHE A 70 -2.00 -16.35 21.08
C PHE A 70 -3.34 -15.87 21.65
N ILE A 71 -4.29 -16.80 21.82
CA ILE A 71 -5.65 -16.49 22.30
C ILE A 71 -5.88 -16.99 23.72
N VAL A 72 -6.26 -16.07 24.63
CA VAL A 72 -6.65 -16.38 26.01
C VAL A 72 -8.18 -16.50 26.07
N GLU A 73 -8.69 -17.70 26.37
CA GLU A 73 -10.14 -18.02 26.34
C GLU A 73 -11.01 -17.09 27.20
N THR A 74 -10.46 -16.52 28.28
CA THR A 74 -11.18 -15.64 29.22
C THR A 74 -11.23 -14.16 28.84
N ASP A 75 -10.58 -13.77 27.74
CA ASP A 75 -10.54 -12.38 27.29
C ASP A 75 -11.89 -11.88 26.77
N ASP A 76 -12.02 -10.55 26.67
CA ASP A 76 -13.18 -9.95 26.03
C ASP A 76 -13.11 -10.23 24.51
N PRO A 77 -14.13 -10.86 23.89
CA PRO A 77 -14.09 -11.19 22.46
C PRO A 77 -13.97 -9.95 21.55
N ARG A 78 -14.30 -8.75 22.06
CA ARG A 78 -14.07 -7.48 21.35
C ARG A 78 -12.59 -7.13 21.23
N TRP A 79 -11.77 -7.52 22.21
CA TRP A 79 -10.32 -7.36 22.15
C TRP A 79 -9.74 -8.19 21.00
N ILE A 80 -10.01 -9.49 20.99
CA ILE A 80 -9.53 -10.42 19.94
C ILE A 80 -10.02 -10.00 18.55
N ALA A 81 -11.26 -9.52 18.43
CA ALA A 81 -11.77 -8.99 17.16
C ALA A 81 -11.04 -7.72 16.71
N SER A 82 -10.67 -6.84 17.66
CA SER A 82 -9.92 -5.62 17.37
C SER A 82 -8.47 -5.89 17.00
N GLU A 83 -7.81 -6.86 17.63
CA GLU A 83 -6.46 -7.32 17.29
C GLU A 83 -6.39 -7.76 15.81
N ARG A 84 -7.29 -8.67 15.40
CA ARG A 84 -7.37 -9.13 14.01
C ARG A 84 -7.70 -8.01 13.03
N ALA A 85 -8.59 -7.09 13.41
CA ALA A 85 -8.98 -5.96 12.57
C ALA A 85 -7.83 -4.95 12.39
N LEU A 86 -7.02 -4.74 13.45
CA LEU A 86 -5.86 -3.86 13.43
C LEU A 86 -4.74 -4.45 12.57
N LEU A 87 -4.41 -5.73 12.74
CA LEU A 87 -3.42 -6.41 11.89
C LEU A 87 -3.81 -6.35 10.41
N ALA A 88 -5.04 -6.75 10.07
CA ALA A 88 -5.53 -6.71 8.69
C ALA A 88 -5.61 -5.29 8.10
N ALA A 89 -5.63 -4.24 8.93
CA ALA A 89 -5.53 -2.85 8.47
C ALA A 89 -4.08 -2.42 8.22
N PHE A 90 -3.13 -2.87 9.04
CA PHE A 90 -1.69 -2.66 8.80
C PHE A 90 -1.20 -3.38 7.54
N ASP A 91 -1.63 -4.63 7.33
CA ASP A 91 -1.31 -5.40 6.11
C ASP A 91 -1.84 -4.68 4.87
N ALA A 92 -3.11 -4.26 4.89
CA ALA A 92 -3.75 -3.57 3.76
C ALA A 92 -3.15 -2.19 3.46
N GLU A 93 -2.66 -1.47 4.47
CA GLU A 93 -1.93 -0.21 4.29
C GLU A 93 -0.54 -0.46 3.70
N THR A 94 0.20 -1.45 4.23
CA THR A 94 1.51 -1.85 3.74
C THR A 94 1.45 -2.31 2.26
N ASP A 95 0.47 -3.13 1.89
CA ASP A 95 0.25 -3.59 0.52
C ASP A 95 -0.03 -2.41 -0.43
N ALA A 96 -0.84 -1.43 0.00
CA ALA A 96 -1.08 -0.23 -0.79
C ALA A 96 0.16 0.66 -0.91
N ALA A 97 0.97 0.77 0.15
CA ALA A 97 2.21 1.55 0.15
C ALA A 97 3.25 0.95 -0.81
N CYS A 98 3.36 -0.38 -0.84
CA CYS A 98 4.13 -1.11 -1.84
C CYS A 98 3.61 -0.85 -3.27
N ALA A 99 2.29 -0.90 -3.48
CA ALA A 99 1.70 -0.64 -4.80
C ALA A 99 2.00 0.78 -5.33
N LEU A 100 2.12 1.79 -4.47
CA LEU A 100 2.57 3.14 -4.86
C LEU A 100 4.04 3.18 -5.34
N CYS A 101 4.87 2.24 -4.91
CA CYS A 101 6.26 2.12 -5.38
C CYS A 101 6.34 1.40 -6.73
N ASP A 102 5.43 0.46 -7.01
CA ASP A 102 5.43 -0.38 -8.23
C ASP A 102 4.65 0.24 -9.42
N ILE A 103 3.55 0.96 -9.15
CA ILE A 103 2.72 1.57 -10.19
C ILE A 103 3.45 2.80 -10.76
N ARG A 104 3.70 2.79 -12.07
CA ARG A 104 4.40 3.89 -12.74
C ARG A 104 3.42 4.98 -13.19
N PRO A 105 3.68 6.28 -12.90
CA PRO A 105 2.90 7.36 -13.47
C PRO A 105 3.16 7.43 -14.99
N THR A 106 2.09 7.54 -15.78
CA THR A 106 2.18 7.65 -17.26
C THR A 106 2.10 9.09 -17.75
N THR A 107 1.59 10.00 -16.91
CA THR A 107 1.35 11.41 -17.24
C THR A 107 2.12 12.35 -16.31
N ARG A 108 2.32 13.60 -16.75
CA ARG A 108 2.88 14.65 -15.90
C ARG A 108 1.99 14.95 -14.68
N GLN A 109 0.67 14.82 -14.82
CA GLN A 109 -0.28 15.08 -13.74
C GLN A 109 -0.19 13.99 -12.66
N GLY A 110 -0.15 12.71 -13.04
CA GLY A 110 0.02 11.60 -12.09
C GLY A 110 1.38 11.64 -11.40
N LEU A 111 2.45 11.96 -12.11
CA LEU A 111 3.77 12.16 -11.50
C LEU A 111 3.76 13.27 -10.42
N LEU A 112 3.16 14.43 -10.73
CA LEU A 112 3.03 15.52 -9.76
C LEU A 112 2.11 15.15 -8.60
N ALA A 113 1.04 14.38 -8.84
CA ALA A 113 0.15 13.90 -7.79
C ALA A 113 0.90 12.96 -6.82
N LEU A 114 1.68 12.01 -7.34
CA LEU A 114 2.49 11.08 -6.55
C LEU A 114 3.53 11.80 -5.68
N LEU A 115 4.28 12.76 -6.26
CA LEU A 115 5.28 13.54 -5.53
C LEU A 115 4.65 14.43 -4.44
N ASN A 116 3.47 15.02 -4.70
CA ASN A 116 2.76 15.78 -3.67
C ASN A 116 2.17 14.87 -2.59
N TYR A 117 1.67 13.69 -2.95
CA TYR A 117 1.17 12.70 -1.99
C TYR A 117 2.29 12.24 -1.06
N ALA A 118 3.43 11.84 -1.61
CA ALA A 118 4.66 11.52 -0.90
C ALA A 118 5.00 12.58 0.17
N LEU A 119 5.14 13.85 -0.23
CA LEU A 119 5.50 14.96 0.67
C LEU A 119 4.43 15.30 1.72
N THR A 120 3.15 15.05 1.43
CA THR A 120 2.06 15.37 2.36
C THR A 120 1.74 14.23 3.32
N HIS A 121 2.11 12.99 2.97
CA HIS A 121 1.86 11.80 3.76
C HIS A 121 3.04 11.44 4.65
N ASP A 122 4.27 11.40 4.14
CA ASP A 122 5.47 11.12 4.94
C ASP A 122 6.11 12.40 5.51
N LYS A 123 5.44 12.99 6.50
CA LYS A 123 5.81 14.32 7.05
C LYS A 123 7.09 14.32 7.89
N ASP A 124 7.52 13.17 8.38
CA ASP A 124 8.66 13.02 9.30
C ASP A 124 9.72 11.99 8.83
N GLY A 125 9.51 11.36 7.67
CA GLY A 125 10.37 10.33 7.10
C GLY A 125 10.24 8.97 7.81
N ARG A 126 9.19 8.76 8.61
CA ARG A 126 8.94 7.55 9.40
C ARG A 126 7.56 6.95 9.21
N SER A 127 6.65 7.67 8.57
CA SER A 127 5.25 7.25 8.45
C SER A 127 5.04 6.12 7.44
N TRP A 128 6.05 5.82 6.61
CA TRP A 128 5.99 4.86 5.51
C TRP A 128 7.06 3.75 5.67
N PRO A 129 6.89 2.59 4.99
CA PRO A 129 7.81 1.47 5.08
C PRO A 129 9.30 1.83 4.85
N SER A 130 10.10 1.60 5.89
CA SER A 130 11.53 1.93 5.91
C SER A 130 12.44 0.82 5.40
N ALA A 131 11.91 -0.41 5.27
CA ALA A 131 12.62 -1.60 4.85
C ALA A 131 11.75 -2.47 3.91
N LEU A 132 11.57 -2.01 2.68
CA LEU A 132 10.94 -2.78 1.60
C LEU A 132 11.99 -3.62 0.87
N GLU A 133 11.66 -4.87 0.58
CA GLU A 133 12.46 -5.76 -0.28
C GLU A 133 12.11 -5.54 -1.75
N SER A 134 13.12 -5.48 -2.63
CA SER A 134 12.90 -5.40 -4.07
C SER A 134 12.24 -6.68 -4.59
N GLY A 135 11.06 -6.57 -5.22
CA GLY A 135 10.38 -7.69 -5.91
C GLY A 135 11.08 -8.20 -7.18
N ASP A 136 12.35 -7.83 -7.40
CA ASP A 136 13.15 -8.15 -8.58
C ASP A 136 14.45 -8.89 -8.22
N THR A 137 15.26 -9.22 -9.24
CA THR A 137 16.49 -10.02 -9.08
C THR A 137 17.62 -9.34 -8.30
N ARG A 138 17.48 -8.06 -7.92
CA ARG A 138 18.49 -7.35 -7.12
C ARG A 138 18.53 -7.83 -5.67
N ASN A 139 17.39 -8.30 -5.15
CA ASN A 139 17.24 -8.77 -3.77
C ASN A 139 17.81 -7.79 -2.73
N ILE A 140 17.45 -6.51 -2.85
CA ILE A 140 17.89 -5.42 -1.96
C ILE A 140 16.76 -4.95 -1.05
N THR A 141 17.08 -4.67 0.22
CA THR A 141 16.16 -3.99 1.15
C THR A 141 16.47 -2.50 1.21
N ARG A 142 15.50 -1.62 0.95
CA ARG A 142 15.65 -0.15 0.97
C ARG A 142 14.37 0.53 1.47
N SER A 143 14.44 1.82 1.79
CA SER A 143 13.25 2.61 2.12
C SER A 143 12.39 2.84 0.88
N TRP A 144 11.08 3.03 1.07
CA TRP A 144 10.12 3.32 -0.01
C TRP A 144 10.57 4.47 -0.92
N HIS A 145 11.18 5.53 -0.35
CA HIS A 145 11.78 6.66 -1.06
C HIS A 145 12.74 6.24 -2.19
N HIS A 146 13.51 5.17 -2.00
CA HIS A 146 14.43 4.66 -3.02
C HIS A 146 13.65 4.15 -4.24
N PHE A 147 12.68 3.28 -4.02
CA PHE A 147 11.85 2.69 -5.07
C PHE A 147 10.96 3.74 -5.75
N LEU A 148 10.43 4.71 -5.00
CA LEU A 148 9.73 5.87 -5.56
C LEU A 148 10.63 6.66 -6.53
N ILE A 149 11.86 6.97 -6.13
CA ILE A 149 12.81 7.71 -6.96
C ILE A 149 13.19 6.90 -8.22
N GLU A 150 13.38 5.59 -8.11
CA GLU A 150 13.62 4.72 -9.27
C GLU A 150 12.45 4.72 -10.25
N ASN A 151 11.22 4.53 -9.74
CA ASN A 151 9.99 4.56 -10.52
C ASN A 151 9.82 5.91 -11.26
N VAL A 152 9.95 7.03 -10.54
CA VAL A 152 9.92 8.40 -11.11
C VAL A 152 11.00 8.60 -12.17
N THR A 153 12.21 8.10 -11.94
CA THR A 153 13.32 8.20 -12.90
C THR A 153 13.02 7.40 -14.18
N VAL A 154 12.44 6.21 -14.06
CA VAL A 154 12.00 5.39 -15.20
C VAL A 154 10.90 6.10 -15.99
N ALA A 155 9.87 6.63 -15.32
CA ALA A 155 8.78 7.36 -15.97
C ALA A 155 9.28 8.59 -16.74
N LEU A 156 10.16 9.39 -16.14
CA LEU A 156 10.80 10.53 -16.81
C LEU A 156 11.70 10.11 -18.00
N THR A 157 12.31 8.93 -17.94
CA THR A 157 13.18 8.41 -19.02
C THR A 157 12.38 7.83 -20.18
N MET A 158 11.23 7.20 -19.92
CA MET A 158 10.36 6.62 -20.95
C MET A 158 9.52 7.67 -21.69
N GLY A 159 9.37 8.86 -21.10
CA GLY A 159 8.48 9.91 -21.58
C GLY A 159 7.13 9.84 -20.86
N LEU A 160 6.53 11.02 -20.67
CA LEU A 160 5.21 11.18 -20.07
C LEU A 160 4.26 11.72 -21.13
N ASP A 161 3.08 11.14 -21.22
CA ASP A 161 2.08 11.57 -22.19
C ASP A 161 1.60 13.00 -21.87
N GLU A 162 1.51 13.84 -22.91
CA GLU A 162 0.83 15.13 -22.83
C GLU A 162 -0.59 15.01 -23.42
N PRO A 163 -1.63 15.54 -22.73
CA PRO A 163 -2.91 15.75 -23.37
C PRO A 163 -2.73 16.77 -24.50
N SER A 164 -3.00 16.38 -25.74
CA SER A 164 -2.90 17.30 -26.87
C SER A 164 -3.85 18.48 -26.67
N LEU A 165 -3.31 19.69 -26.57
CA LEU A 165 -4.11 20.91 -26.56
C LEU A 165 -4.69 21.15 -27.95
N SER A 166 -5.91 20.63 -28.17
CA SER A 166 -6.76 20.85 -29.35
C SER A 166 -7.79 21.94 -29.09
#